data_AF-A0A3N5E9Z4-F1
#
_entry.id   AF-A0A3N5E9Z4-F1
#
_cell.length_a   1.000
_cell.length_b   1.000
_cell.length_c   1.000
_cell.angle_alpha   90.00
_cell.angle_beta   90.00
_cell.angle_gamma   90.00
#
_symmetry.space_group_name_H-M   'P 1'
#
loop_
_entity.id
_entity.type
_entity.pdbx_description
1 polymer ?
#
loop_
_entity_poly.entity_id
_entity_poly.type
_entity_poly.pdbx_seq_one_letter_code
_entity_poly.pdbx_strand_id
1 'polypeptide(L)'
;MKSTFLIIGGVMQLLLVFLHISIFFSIPQNPDLNANAKESAYIFNACVTITVMFFAYVSFFKRQELINSNIGRIVAFFIALYYITRGLVEVILRGINPLSLSVLIAIAVLYMVVLIPSKKKQV
;
A
#
# COMPACT_ATOMS: atom_id res chain seq x y z
N MET A 1 -3.93 -3.98 -20.05
CA MET A 1 -4.78 -3.54 -18.92
C MET A 1 -4.14 -3.79 -17.55
N LYS A 2 -3.83 -5.04 -17.16
CA LYS A 2 -3.21 -5.33 -15.84
C LYS A 2 -1.92 -4.55 -15.56
N SER A 3 -1.04 -4.43 -16.55
CA SER A 3 0.20 -3.64 -16.43
C SER A 3 -0.10 -2.16 -16.11
N THR A 4 -1.13 -1.58 -16.74
CA THR A 4 -1.58 -0.21 -16.48
C THR A 4 -2.08 -0.05 -15.04
N PHE A 5 -2.87 -1.01 -14.53
CA PHE A 5 -3.33 -0.98 -13.14
C PHE A 5 -2.16 -1.06 -12.15
N LEU A 6 -1.12 -1.85 -12.44
CA LEU A 6 0.10 -1.90 -11.62
C LEU A 6 0.89 -0.59 -11.66
N ILE A 7 0.90 0.12 -12.80
CA ILE A 7 1.52 1.46 -12.88
C ILE A 7 0.75 2.45 -12.02
N ILE A 8 -0.58 2.49 -12.14
CA ILE A 8 -1.43 3.36 -11.31
C ILE A 8 -1.24 3.01 -9.83
N GLY A 9 -1.27 1.72 -9.48
CA GLY A 9 -0.98 1.25 -8.13
C GLY A 9 0.39 1.70 -7.65
N GLY A 10 1.44 1.53 -8.46
CA GLY A 10 2.79 2.00 -8.14
C GLY A 10 2.88 3.50 -7.88
N VAL A 11 2.17 4.33 -8.66
CA VAL A 11 2.11 5.79 -8.43
C VAL A 11 1.44 6.09 -7.10
N MET A 12 0.32 5.43 -6.77
CA MET A 12 -0.34 5.60 -5.48
C MET A 12 0.56 5.20 -4.31
N GLN A 13 1.30 4.10 -4.43
CA GLN A 13 2.27 3.66 -3.42
C GLN A 13 3.37 4.70 -3.23
N LEU A 14 3.90 5.26 -4.32
CA LEU A 14 4.93 6.29 -4.26
C LEU A 14 4.43 7.57 -3.56
N LEU A 15 3.19 7.98 -3.84
CA LEU A 15 2.56 9.10 -3.12
C LEU A 15 2.43 8.80 -1.62
N LEU A 16 2.10 7.57 -1.25
CA LEU A 16 2.05 7.16 0.16
C LEU A 16 3.44 7.11 0.81
N VAL A 17 4.49 6.75 0.07
CA VAL A 17 5.88 6.89 0.56
C VAL A 17 6.17 8.34 0.89
N PHE A 18 5.87 9.28 0.00
CA PHE A 18 6.07 10.71 0.26
C PHE A 18 5.24 11.21 1.44
N LEU A 19 3.99 10.75 1.56
CA LEU A 19 3.15 11.04 2.73
C LEU A 19 3.81 10.56 4.02
N HIS A 20 4.32 9.33 4.07
CA HIS A 20 4.98 8.79 5.26
C HIS A 20 6.30 9.47 5.59
N ILE A 21 7.07 9.88 4.57
CA ILE A 21 8.25 10.74 4.76
C ILE A 21 7.82 12.09 5.37
N SER A 22 6.75 12.70 4.87
CA SER A 22 6.22 13.94 5.46
C SER A 22 5.76 13.74 6.90
N ILE A 23 5.08 12.63 7.22
CA ILE A 23 4.66 12.30 8.59
C ILE A 23 5.87 12.16 9.51
N PHE A 24 6.95 11.53 9.05
CA PHE A 24 8.19 11.40 9.82
C PHE A 24 8.68 12.75 10.37
N PHE A 25 8.70 13.79 9.52
CA PHE A 25 9.11 15.14 9.93
C PHE A 25 8.10 15.85 10.82
N SER A 26 6.83 15.42 10.81
CA SER A 26 5.75 15.99 11.63
C SER A 26 5.61 15.35 13.02
N ILE A 27 6.10 14.12 13.23
CA ILE A 27 6.05 13.41 14.52
C ILE A 27 6.59 14.22 15.72
N PRO A 28 7.77 14.88 15.65
CA PRO A 28 8.32 15.58 16.82
C PRO A 28 7.48 16.80 17.22
N GLN A 29 6.83 17.43 16.23
CA GLN A 29 6.02 18.65 16.41
C GLN A 29 4.60 18.37 16.91
N ASN A 30 4.18 17.11 16.99
CA ASN A 30 2.84 16.76 17.45
C ASN A 30 2.75 16.87 18.99
N PRO A 31 1.93 17.79 19.55
CA PRO A 31 1.79 17.96 21.00
C PRO A 31 0.97 16.84 21.66
N ASP A 32 0.17 16.10 20.89
CA ASP A 32 -0.71 15.04 21.41
C ASP A 32 0.04 13.73 21.68
N LEU A 33 1.30 13.62 21.25
CA LEU A 33 2.13 12.44 21.43
C LEU A 33 3.11 12.62 22.59
N ASN A 34 3.04 11.77 23.59
CA ASN A 34 4.09 11.64 24.60
C ASN A 34 5.35 10.97 24.02
N ALA A 35 6.46 10.96 24.77
CA ALA A 35 7.74 10.43 24.30
C ALA A 35 7.65 8.99 23.79
N ASN A 36 7.02 8.08 24.55
CA ASN A 36 6.88 6.66 24.18
C ASN A 36 6.02 6.48 22.91
N ALA A 37 4.96 7.29 22.77
CA ALA A 37 4.11 7.28 21.59
C ALA A 37 4.84 7.83 20.36
N LYS A 38 5.72 8.83 20.52
CA LYS A 38 6.57 9.33 19.44
C LYS A 38 7.55 8.27 18.94
N GLU A 39 8.23 7.56 19.84
CA GLU A 39 9.12 6.45 19.47
C GLU A 39 8.38 5.36 18.69
N SER A 40 7.21 4.94 19.22
CA SER A 40 6.37 3.94 18.56
C SER A 40 5.89 4.42 17.17
N ALA A 41 5.53 5.71 17.06
CA ALA A 41 5.13 6.31 15.79
C ALA A 41 6.27 6.33 14.77
N TYR A 42 7.51 6.63 15.18
CA TYR A 42 8.67 6.58 14.30
C TYR A 42 8.92 5.17 13.76
N ILE A 43 8.94 4.16 14.64
CA ILE A 43 9.17 2.76 14.25
C ILE A 43 8.06 2.30 13.30
N PHE A 44 6.80 2.55 13.66
CA PHE A 44 5.67 2.16 12.82
C PHE A 44 5.70 2.85 11.46
N ASN A 45 5.97 4.16 11.44
CA ASN A 45 6.07 4.92 10.20
C ASN A 45 7.23 4.44 9.32
N ALA A 46 8.39 4.12 9.91
CA ALA A 46 9.54 3.58 9.17
C ALA A 46 9.21 2.22 8.54
N CYS A 47 8.63 1.29 9.31
CA CYS A 47 8.20 -0.02 8.81
C CYS A 47 7.23 0.14 7.63
N VAL A 48 6.20 0.98 7.80
CA VAL A 48 5.23 1.25 6.73
C VAL A 48 5.90 1.87 5.50
N THR A 49 6.79 2.85 5.69
CA THR A 49 7.51 3.50 4.58
C THR A 49 8.29 2.50 3.75
N ILE A 50 9.05 1.62 4.41
CA ILE A 50 9.86 0.59 3.74
C ILE A 50 8.96 -0.41 3.00
N THR A 51 7.89 -0.87 3.65
CA THR A 51 6.93 -1.79 3.03
C THR A 51 6.28 -1.20 1.78
N VAL A 52 5.76 0.02 1.87
CA VAL A 52 5.10 0.72 0.76
C VAL A 52 6.10 1.05 -0.35
N MET A 53 7.35 1.39 0.00
CA MET A 53 8.43 1.59 -0.98
C MET A 53 8.76 0.31 -1.74
N PHE A 54 8.83 -0.84 -1.05
CA PHE A 54 8.97 -2.14 -1.71
C PHE A 54 7.80 -2.42 -2.65
N PHE A 55 6.56 -2.14 -2.23
CA PHE A 55 5.38 -2.30 -3.07
C PHE A 55 5.42 -1.42 -4.32
N ALA A 56 5.84 -0.16 -4.18
CA ALA A 56 6.07 0.73 -5.32
C ALA A 56 7.11 0.15 -6.28
N TYR A 57 8.25 -0.30 -5.75
CA TYR A 57 9.33 -0.90 -6.55
C TYR A 57 8.84 -2.11 -7.36
N VAL A 58 8.19 -3.10 -6.73
CA VAL A 58 7.73 -4.28 -7.47
C VAL A 58 6.66 -3.92 -8.51
N SER A 59 5.86 -2.90 -8.24
CA SER A 59 4.79 -2.42 -9.13
C SER A 59 5.31 -1.65 -10.35
N PHE A 60 6.51 -1.06 -10.26
CA PHE A 60 7.15 -0.43 -11.42
C PHE A 60 8.10 -1.38 -12.15
N PHE A 61 8.96 -2.09 -11.43
CA PHE A 61 10.09 -2.78 -12.03
C PHE A 61 9.87 -4.29 -12.20
N LYS A 62 8.93 -4.89 -11.46
CA LYS A 62 8.64 -6.34 -11.49
C LYS A 62 7.21 -6.67 -11.91
N ARG A 63 6.59 -5.79 -12.72
CA ARG A 63 5.20 -5.93 -13.19
C ARG A 63 4.90 -7.28 -13.85
N GLN A 64 5.76 -7.72 -14.77
CA GLN A 64 5.53 -8.98 -15.47
C GLN A 64 5.57 -10.16 -14.51
N GLU A 65 6.45 -10.10 -13.52
CA GLU A 65 6.56 -11.11 -12.47
C GLU A 65 5.31 -11.14 -11.59
N LEU A 66 4.83 -9.97 -11.16
CA LEU A 66 3.57 -9.83 -10.40
C LEU A 66 2.36 -10.42 -11.13
N ILE A 67 2.33 -10.35 -12.47
CA ILE A 67 1.21 -10.83 -13.27
C ILE A 67 1.33 -12.33 -13.56
N ASN A 68 2.52 -12.81 -13.90
CA ASN A 68 2.71 -14.11 -14.55
C ASN A 68 3.16 -15.22 -13.60
N SER A 69 3.83 -14.89 -12.48
CA SER A 69 4.37 -15.90 -11.56
C SER A 69 3.48 -16.14 -10.34
N ASN A 70 3.51 -17.35 -9.79
CA ASN A 70 2.76 -17.68 -8.57
C ASN A 70 3.22 -16.83 -7.38
N ILE A 71 4.54 -16.63 -7.24
CA ILE A 71 5.12 -15.76 -6.21
C ILE A 71 4.63 -14.32 -6.40
N GLY A 72 4.65 -13.81 -7.63
CA GLY A 72 4.17 -12.47 -7.94
C GLY A 72 2.69 -12.26 -7.60
N ARG A 73 1.84 -13.26 -7.87
CA ARG A 73 0.42 -13.24 -7.48
C ARG A 73 0.23 -13.27 -5.96
N ILE A 74 1.05 -14.05 -5.24
CA ILE A 74 1.06 -14.03 -3.77
C ILE A 74 1.44 -12.63 -3.26
N VAL A 75 2.47 -12.00 -3.83
CA VAL A 75 2.85 -10.63 -3.48
C VAL A 75 1.71 -9.64 -3.75
N ALA A 76 1.06 -9.71 -4.91
CA ALA A 76 -0.10 -8.85 -5.21
C ALA A 76 -1.27 -9.05 -4.22
N PHE A 77 -1.52 -10.29 -3.81
CA PHE A 77 -2.50 -10.59 -2.76
C PHE A 77 -2.11 -9.98 -1.41
N PHE A 78 -0.85 -10.11 -1.00
CA PHE A 78 -0.36 -9.49 0.24
C PHE A 78 -0.47 -7.96 0.21
N ILE A 79 -0.21 -7.33 -0.94
CA ILE A 79 -0.42 -5.89 -1.10
C ILE A 79 -1.90 -5.54 -0.88
N ALA A 80 -2.82 -6.24 -1.54
CA ALA A 80 -4.25 -6.00 -1.37
C ALA A 80 -4.69 -6.19 0.09
N LEU A 81 -4.27 -7.29 0.72
CA LEU A 81 -4.58 -7.59 2.12
C LEU A 81 -4.02 -6.54 3.07
N TYR A 82 -2.79 -6.08 2.84
CA TYR A 82 -2.17 -5.01 3.63
C TYR A 82 -3.01 -3.73 3.63
N TYR A 83 -3.55 -3.34 2.48
CA TYR A 83 -4.40 -2.14 2.39
C TYR A 83 -5.77 -2.32 3.04
N ILE A 84 -6.35 -3.52 2.96
CA ILE A 84 -7.60 -3.85 3.67
C ILE A 84 -7.38 -3.77 5.19
N THR A 85 -6.34 -4.42 5.71
CA THR A 85 -6.03 -4.39 7.14
C THR A 85 -5.67 -2.98 7.60
N ARG A 86 -4.99 -2.20 6.77
CA ARG A 86 -4.70 -0.80 7.07
C ARG A 86 -5.97 0.04 7.18
N GLY A 87 -6.93 -0.15 6.27
CA GLY A 87 -8.23 0.51 6.34
C GLY A 87 -9.03 0.12 7.58
N LEU A 88 -9.00 -1.15 7.98
CA LEU A 88 -9.63 -1.62 9.22
C LEU A 88 -8.99 -0.97 10.46
N VAL A 89 -7.66 -0.92 10.53
CA VAL A 89 -6.95 -0.26 11.64
C VAL A 89 -7.28 1.23 11.69
N GLU A 90 -7.40 1.90 10.54
CA GLU A 90 -7.81 3.30 10.50
C GLU A 90 -9.22 3.52 11.03
N VAL A 91 -10.18 2.68 10.64
CA VAL A 91 -11.56 2.75 11.15
C VAL A 91 -11.62 2.50 12.65
N ILE A 92 -10.86 1.53 13.16
CA ILE A 92 -10.84 1.20 14.59
C ILE A 92 -10.23 2.34 15.42
N LEU A 93 -9.15 2.97 14.93
CA LEU A 93 -8.41 3.97 15.71
C LEU A 93 -8.93 5.40 15.55
N ARG A 94 -9.49 5.75 14.38
CA ARG A 94 -9.85 7.13 14.04
C ARG A 94 -11.30 7.30 13.58
N GLY A 95 -12.07 6.21 13.54
CA GLY A 95 -13.41 6.20 12.96
C GLY A 95 -13.38 6.20 11.43
N ILE A 96 -14.56 6.33 10.83
CA ILE A 96 -14.72 6.31 9.37
C ILE A 96 -14.30 7.66 8.80
N ASN A 97 -13.16 7.69 8.12
CA ASN A 97 -12.78 8.78 7.22
C ASN A 97 -12.98 8.31 5.77
N PRO A 98 -14.01 8.81 5.05
CA PRO A 98 -14.32 8.32 3.70
C PRO A 98 -13.18 8.53 2.70
N LEU A 99 -12.42 9.63 2.83
CA LEU A 99 -11.36 9.96 1.89
C LEU A 99 -10.21 8.95 2.01
N SER A 100 -9.65 8.77 3.20
CA SER A 100 -8.55 7.83 3.39
C SER A 100 -8.99 6.39 3.10
N LEU A 101 -10.17 5.98 3.60
CA LEU A 101 -10.70 4.65 3.36
C LEU A 101 -10.90 4.38 1.86
N SER A 102 -11.41 5.35 1.09
CA SER A 102 -11.57 5.20 -0.36
C SER A 102 -10.23 5.01 -1.09
N VAL A 103 -9.18 5.72 -0.68
CA VAL A 103 -7.84 5.57 -1.26
C VAL A 103 -7.27 4.18 -0.96
N LEU A 104 -7.37 3.72 0.29
CA LEU A 104 -6.88 2.40 0.70
C LEU A 104 -7.64 1.27 -0.03
N ILE A 105 -8.97 1.38 -0.12
CA ILE A 105 -9.81 0.41 -0.86
C ILE A 105 -9.48 0.44 -2.35
N ALA A 106 -9.31 1.62 -2.95
CA ALA A 106 -8.95 1.73 -4.36
C ALA A 106 -7.63 1.00 -4.66
N ILE A 107 -6.61 1.16 -3.80
CA ILE A 107 -5.36 0.43 -3.94
C ILE A 107 -5.61 -1.07 -3.82
N ALA A 108 -6.33 -1.53 -2.80
CA ALA A 108 -6.64 -2.95 -2.63
C ALA A 108 -7.32 -3.54 -3.87
N VAL A 109 -8.31 -2.84 -4.43
CA VAL A 109 -9.02 -3.25 -5.65
C VAL A 109 -8.08 -3.34 -6.85
N LEU A 110 -7.18 -2.38 -7.05
CA LEU A 110 -6.20 -2.40 -8.15
C LEU A 110 -5.35 -3.68 -8.13
N TYR A 111 -4.88 -4.09 -6.95
CA TYR A 111 -4.07 -5.31 -6.82
C TYR A 111 -4.91 -6.59 -6.88
N MET A 112 -6.17 -6.58 -6.41
CA MET A 112 -7.08 -7.71 -6.58
C MET A 112 -7.40 -7.98 -8.07
N VAL A 113 -7.54 -6.94 -8.89
CA VAL A 113 -7.77 -7.07 -10.35
C VAL A 113 -6.61 -7.80 -11.04
N VAL A 114 -5.38 -7.68 -10.54
CA VAL A 114 -4.21 -8.38 -11.09
C VAL A 114 -4.33 -9.90 -10.92
N LEU A 115 -4.96 -10.34 -9.83
CA LEU A 115 -5.14 -11.76 -9.48
C LEU A 115 -6.15 -12.49 -10.37
N ILE A 116 -7.06 -11.76 -11.04
CA ILE A 116 -8.08 -12.33 -11.92
C ILE A 116 -7.38 -13.06 -13.07
N PRO A 117 -7.58 -14.38 -13.29
CA PRO A 117 -6.92 -15.11 -14.37
C PRO A 117 -7.20 -14.45 -15.73
N SER A 118 -6.15 -14.21 -16.53
CA SER A 118 -6.38 -13.84 -17.93
C SER A 118 -6.71 -15.11 -18.69
N LYS A 119 -7.85 -15.15 -19.38
CA LYS A 119 -8.14 -16.26 -20.32
C LYS A 119 -6.98 -16.32 -21.32
N LYS A 120 -6.15 -17.36 -21.24
CA LYS A 120 -5.17 -17.66 -22.29
C LYS A 120 -6.00 -17.92 -23.55
N LYS A 121 -5.79 -17.14 -24.63
CA LYS A 121 -6.09 -17.65 -25.97
C LYS A 121 -5.14 -18.83 -26.16
N GLN A 122 -5.68 -20.05 -26.13
CA GLN A 122 -4.99 -21.20 -26.69
C GLN A 122 -4.81 -20.88 -28.17
N VAL A 123 -3.55 -20.67 -28.57
CA VAL A 123 -3.13 -20.69 -29.97
C VAL A 123 -2.52 -22.06 -30.18
#